data_AF-X5ZW11-F1
#
_entry.id   AF-X5ZW11-F1
#
_cell.length_a   1.000
_cell.length_b   1.000
_cell.length_c   1.000
_cell.angle_alpha   90.00
_cell.angle_beta   90.00
_cell.angle_gamma   90.00
#
_symmetry.space_group_name_H-M   'P 1'
#
loop_
_entity.id
_entity.type
_entity.pdbx_description
1 polymer ?
#
loop_
_entity_poly.entity_id
_entity_poly.type
_entity_poly.pdbx_seq_one_letter_code
_entity_poly.pdbx_strand_id
1 'polypeptide(L)'
;MMLPVDRLPASKSRRHAVLRDYFCDKDADAILGAAGWHLNLSWPDGLERHVDPRLQEGLAWWNGNVTLPTMALARTRKRHVLSVLYDSWTLQSWSEWVDAAGVRADEHVLILHVDDHRDLASPRLFEENGRWKDAITGEFCDLGNPASVRAAIESGAIGMGSFLTPFLHGFPKAEVRQLCQPPKVTKTQDFAIGLTRQADDLLDPSQFRPAVHLTPTSRQTGPGLYRSTPDIDDWLEDLPAQPTVLHIDMDFFNNRYDGDTDWKSREKPFDPALDHILGKIDDMTAALNWSGLGSQLVDIVVAYSPGFFPAEYWQEATARIVPALERIYER
;
A
#
# COMPACT_ATOMS: atom_id res chain seq x y z
N MET A 1 -5.13 -22.20 9.83
CA MET A 1 -5.75 -21.52 10.99
C MET A 1 -7.10 -22.16 11.31
N MET A 2 -7.56 -22.13 12.56
CA MET A 2 -8.87 -22.67 12.97
C MET A 2 -9.88 -21.57 13.26
N LEU A 3 -11.12 -21.73 12.81
CA LEU A 3 -12.26 -20.87 13.18
C LEU A 3 -13.43 -21.69 13.74
N PRO A 4 -14.16 -21.18 14.75
CA PRO A 4 -15.44 -21.74 15.16
C PRO A 4 -16.43 -21.86 13.99
N VAL A 5 -17.32 -22.86 14.03
CA VAL A 5 -18.21 -23.20 12.90
C VAL A 5 -19.16 -22.06 12.52
N ASP A 6 -19.55 -21.25 13.50
CA ASP A 6 -20.48 -20.14 13.40
C ASP A 6 -19.84 -18.84 12.90
N ARG A 7 -18.50 -18.79 12.76
CA ARG A 7 -17.79 -17.62 12.20
C ARG A 7 -17.97 -17.46 10.71
N LEU A 8 -18.23 -18.54 9.98
CA LEU A 8 -18.38 -18.50 8.53
C LEU A 8 -19.79 -18.92 8.08
N PRO A 9 -20.34 -18.28 7.04
CA PRO A 9 -21.59 -18.72 6.45
C PRO A 9 -21.54 -20.19 5.99
N ALA A 10 -22.65 -20.91 6.16
CA ALA A 10 -22.78 -22.27 5.64
C ALA A 10 -22.74 -22.30 4.10
N SER A 11 -23.33 -21.29 3.43
CA SER A 11 -23.32 -21.15 1.97
C SER A 11 -21.91 -20.91 1.44
N LYS A 12 -21.48 -21.74 0.47
CA LYS A 12 -20.14 -21.65 -0.13
C LYS A 12 -19.88 -20.27 -0.76
N SER A 13 -20.83 -19.71 -1.51
CA SER A 13 -20.65 -18.40 -2.17
C SER A 13 -20.52 -17.26 -1.16
N ARG A 14 -21.39 -17.23 -0.14
CA ARG A 14 -21.30 -16.22 0.94
C ARG A 14 -20.02 -16.36 1.75
N ARG A 15 -19.60 -17.60 2.04
CA ARG A 15 -18.33 -17.87 2.72
C ARG A 15 -17.14 -17.37 1.91
N HIS A 16 -17.13 -17.65 0.61
CA HIS A 16 -16.09 -17.14 -0.28
C HIS A 16 -16.06 -15.60 -0.30
N ALA A 17 -17.22 -14.93 -0.37
CA ALA A 17 -17.29 -13.47 -0.30
C ALA A 17 -16.71 -12.92 1.01
N VAL A 18 -17.15 -13.44 2.17
CA VAL A 18 -16.63 -13.02 3.49
C VAL A 18 -15.12 -13.23 3.60
N LEU A 19 -14.62 -14.37 3.10
CA LEU A 19 -13.19 -14.67 3.14
C LEU A 19 -12.39 -13.78 2.17
N ARG A 20 -12.94 -13.42 1.01
CA ARG A 20 -12.32 -12.51 0.05
C ARG A 20 -12.29 -11.07 0.56
N ASP A 21 -13.37 -10.62 1.20
CA ASP A 21 -13.45 -9.31 1.82
C ASP A 21 -12.47 -9.22 2.98
N TYR A 22 -12.44 -10.25 3.84
CA TYR A 22 -11.50 -10.29 4.94
C TYR A 22 -10.08 -10.41 4.40
N PHE A 23 -9.72 -11.43 3.60
CA PHE A 23 -8.39 -11.67 3.00
C PHE A 23 -8.25 -11.11 1.58
N CYS A 24 -8.25 -9.78 1.41
CA CYS A 24 -8.20 -9.14 0.10
C CYS A 24 -7.03 -9.57 -0.82
N ASP A 25 -5.85 -9.81 -0.26
CA ASP A 25 -4.63 -10.10 -1.04
C ASP A 25 -4.30 -11.59 -1.14
N LYS A 26 -5.01 -12.44 -0.39
CA LYS A 26 -4.78 -13.89 -0.31
C LYS A 26 -6.03 -14.65 -0.71
N ASP A 27 -5.87 -15.78 -1.37
CA ASP A 27 -6.96 -16.73 -1.46
C ASP A 27 -7.07 -17.51 -0.14
N ALA A 28 -8.31 -17.69 0.30
CA ALA A 28 -8.62 -18.32 1.58
C ALA A 28 -9.66 -19.44 1.36
N ASP A 29 -9.20 -20.67 1.54
CA ASP A 29 -10.03 -21.86 1.46
C ASP A 29 -10.43 -22.33 2.85
N ALA A 30 -11.72 -22.63 3.01
CA ALA A 30 -12.29 -23.10 4.27
C ALA A 30 -12.80 -24.55 4.15
N ILE A 31 -12.19 -25.46 4.90
CA ILE A 31 -12.55 -26.87 4.98
C ILE A 31 -13.19 -27.15 6.34
N LEU A 32 -14.41 -27.67 6.35
CA LEU A 32 -15.09 -28.02 7.60
C LEU A 32 -14.51 -29.30 8.20
N GLY A 33 -13.96 -29.20 9.41
CA GLY A 33 -13.51 -30.34 10.22
C GLY A 33 -14.33 -30.49 11.51
N ALA A 34 -13.95 -31.45 12.35
CA ALA A 34 -14.67 -31.75 13.60
C ALA A 34 -14.63 -30.59 14.63
N ALA A 35 -13.58 -29.78 14.60
CA ALA A 35 -13.36 -28.67 15.54
C ALA A 35 -13.77 -27.30 14.98
N GLY A 36 -14.29 -27.23 13.75
CA GLY A 36 -14.66 -25.99 13.06
C GLY A 36 -14.05 -25.89 11.66
N TRP A 37 -13.89 -24.67 11.15
CA TRP A 37 -13.31 -24.42 9.84
C TRP A 37 -11.78 -24.39 9.92
N HIS A 38 -11.14 -25.17 9.06
CA HIS A 38 -9.71 -25.07 8.78
C HIS A 38 -9.52 -24.12 7.60
N LEU A 39 -8.86 -22.99 7.86
CA LEU A 39 -8.47 -22.03 6.83
C LEU A 39 -7.07 -22.33 6.31
N ASN A 40 -6.95 -22.43 4.99
CA ASN A 40 -5.70 -22.45 4.25
C ASN A 40 -5.60 -21.16 3.43
N LEU A 41 -4.46 -20.48 3.56
CA LEU A 41 -4.20 -19.24 2.83
C LEU A 41 -3.09 -19.47 1.81
N SER A 42 -3.26 -18.93 0.61
CA SER A 42 -2.25 -18.94 -0.44
C SER A 42 -2.24 -17.60 -1.18
N TRP A 43 -1.09 -17.26 -1.77
CA TRP A 43 -1.08 -16.18 -2.75
C TRP A 43 -1.87 -16.63 -3.98
N PRO A 44 -2.66 -15.75 -4.60
CA PRO A 44 -3.44 -16.13 -5.76
C PRO A 44 -2.56 -16.60 -6.93
N ASP A 45 -2.97 -17.69 -7.57
CA ASP A 45 -2.27 -18.27 -8.72
C ASP A 45 -3.16 -18.36 -9.98
N GLY A 46 -4.46 -18.18 -9.84
CA GLY A 46 -5.44 -18.22 -10.93
C GLY A 46 -5.47 -16.93 -11.75
N LEU A 47 -5.49 -17.08 -13.08
CA LEU A 47 -5.61 -15.95 -14.01
C LEU A 47 -6.91 -15.16 -13.78
N GLU A 48 -7.99 -15.83 -13.38
CA GLU A 48 -9.29 -15.24 -13.09
C GLU A 48 -9.31 -14.34 -11.85
N ARG A 49 -8.32 -14.45 -10.96
CA ARG A 49 -8.13 -13.48 -9.87
C ARG A 49 -7.64 -12.14 -10.42
N HIS A 50 -6.89 -12.17 -11.51
CA HIS A 50 -6.20 -11.01 -12.05
C HIS A 50 -6.97 -10.43 -13.23
N VAL A 51 -7.49 -9.24 -12.99
CA VAL A 51 -8.37 -8.52 -13.92
C VAL A 51 -7.66 -8.01 -15.18
N ASP A 52 -6.31 -8.01 -15.16
CA ASP A 52 -5.47 -7.57 -16.26
C ASP A 52 -5.17 -8.72 -17.26
N PRO A 53 -5.70 -8.68 -18.49
CA PRO A 53 -5.46 -9.72 -19.49
C PRO A 53 -4.03 -9.75 -20.03
N ARG A 54 -3.24 -8.68 -19.83
CA ARG A 54 -1.84 -8.55 -20.28
C ARG A 54 -0.84 -8.73 -19.14
N LEU A 55 -1.29 -9.17 -17.97
CA LEU A 55 -0.42 -9.41 -16.80
C LEU A 55 0.79 -10.30 -17.12
N GLN A 56 0.60 -11.35 -17.91
CA GLN A 56 1.71 -12.24 -18.30
C GLN A 56 2.83 -11.50 -19.06
N GLU A 57 2.49 -10.49 -19.85
CA GLU A 57 3.48 -9.67 -20.56
C GLU A 57 4.29 -8.82 -19.57
N GLY A 58 3.61 -8.20 -18.59
CA GLY A 58 4.27 -7.45 -17.52
C GLY A 58 5.16 -8.31 -16.64
N LEU A 59 4.70 -9.51 -16.26
CA LEU A 59 5.51 -10.47 -15.48
C LEU A 59 6.74 -10.95 -16.26
N ALA A 60 6.61 -11.17 -17.57
CA ALA A 60 7.75 -11.52 -18.42
C ALA A 60 8.79 -10.39 -18.47
N TRP A 61 8.34 -9.13 -18.51
CA TRP A 61 9.21 -7.96 -18.44
C TRP A 61 9.90 -7.79 -17.08
N TRP A 62 9.18 -8.01 -15.96
CA TRP A 62 9.70 -7.81 -14.60
C TRP A 62 10.99 -8.58 -14.32
N ASN A 63 11.22 -9.66 -15.07
CA ASN A 63 12.40 -10.53 -14.99
C ASN A 63 12.41 -11.37 -13.68
N GLY A 64 13.31 -12.36 -13.58
CA GLY A 64 13.57 -13.07 -12.31
C GLY A 64 12.64 -14.24 -11.97
N ASN A 65 12.09 -14.95 -12.96
CA ASN A 65 11.18 -16.09 -12.75
C ASN A 65 9.92 -15.74 -11.92
N VAL A 66 9.45 -14.50 -12.01
CA VAL A 66 8.19 -14.10 -11.36
C VAL A 66 7.02 -14.73 -12.10
N THR A 67 6.12 -15.35 -11.33
CA THR A 67 4.91 -16.05 -11.78
C THR A 67 3.74 -15.56 -10.94
N LEU A 68 2.50 -15.90 -11.31
CA LEU A 68 1.31 -15.49 -10.52
C LEU A 68 1.44 -15.83 -9.02
N PRO A 69 1.85 -17.07 -8.62
CA PRO A 69 2.01 -17.38 -7.19
C PRO A 69 3.12 -16.60 -6.48
N THR A 70 4.12 -16.08 -7.22
CA THR A 70 5.32 -15.44 -6.64
C THR A 70 5.34 -13.93 -6.82
N MET A 71 4.43 -13.36 -7.61
CA MET A 71 4.41 -11.93 -7.91
C MET A 71 4.17 -11.07 -6.67
N ALA A 72 3.40 -11.56 -5.71
CA ALA A 72 3.18 -10.88 -4.44
C ALA A 72 4.48 -10.71 -3.63
N LEU A 73 5.54 -11.44 -3.96
CA LEU A 73 6.86 -11.34 -3.33
C LEU A 73 7.87 -10.55 -4.18
N ALA A 74 7.50 -10.16 -5.39
CA ALA A 74 8.40 -9.59 -6.38
C ALA A 74 8.79 -8.16 -6.01
N ARG A 75 10.10 -7.96 -5.89
CA ARG A 75 10.71 -6.69 -5.52
C ARG A 75 12.10 -6.58 -6.12
N THR A 76 12.46 -5.40 -6.61
CA THR A 76 13.80 -5.12 -7.15
C THR A 76 14.25 -3.75 -6.66
N ARG A 77 15.44 -3.68 -6.08
CA ARG A 77 16.02 -2.41 -5.63
C ARG A 77 17.13 -1.99 -6.58
N LYS A 78 17.03 -0.77 -7.10
CA LYS A 78 18.07 -0.11 -7.88
C LYS A 78 18.43 1.19 -7.16
N ARG A 79 19.62 1.22 -6.56
CA ARG A 79 20.08 2.34 -5.72
C ARG A 79 19.02 2.69 -4.65
N HIS A 80 18.46 3.89 -4.72
CA HIS A 80 17.50 4.43 -3.76
C HIS A 80 16.04 4.12 -4.11
N VAL A 81 15.76 3.50 -5.26
CA VAL A 81 14.41 3.17 -5.70
C VAL A 81 14.16 1.69 -5.52
N LEU A 82 13.16 1.34 -4.72
CA LEU A 82 12.59 0.01 -4.65
C LEU A 82 11.37 -0.07 -5.57
N SER A 83 11.42 -0.93 -6.57
CA SER A 83 10.25 -1.29 -7.39
C SER A 83 9.62 -2.56 -6.82
N VAL A 84 8.33 -2.53 -6.54
CA VAL A 84 7.56 -3.69 -6.01
C VAL A 84 6.32 -3.93 -6.84
N LEU A 85 5.89 -5.20 -6.95
CA LEU A 85 4.57 -5.45 -7.53
C LEU A 85 3.46 -5.21 -6.50
N TYR A 86 3.68 -5.54 -5.23
CA TYR A 86 2.67 -5.38 -4.17
C TYR A 86 3.11 -4.29 -3.21
N ASP A 87 2.20 -3.34 -2.95
CA ASP A 87 2.54 -2.13 -2.20
C ASP A 87 2.80 -2.37 -0.70
N SER A 88 2.37 -3.52 -0.17
CA SER A 88 2.71 -3.94 1.20
C SER A 88 4.22 -3.89 1.49
N TRP A 89 5.06 -4.08 0.47
CA TRP A 89 6.52 -4.01 0.58
C TRP A 89 7.08 -2.62 0.84
N THR A 90 6.30 -1.55 0.63
CA THR A 90 6.64 -0.18 1.02
C THR A 90 6.96 -0.11 2.52
N LEU A 91 6.14 -0.76 3.36
CA LEU A 91 6.37 -0.81 4.80
C LEU A 91 7.66 -1.56 5.18
N GLN A 92 7.99 -2.64 4.47
CA GLN A 92 9.25 -3.36 4.71
C GLN A 92 10.44 -2.43 4.44
N SER A 93 10.41 -1.70 3.32
CA SER A 93 11.46 -0.77 2.93
C SER A 93 11.66 0.33 3.97
N TRP A 94 10.57 0.91 4.45
CA TRP A 94 10.63 1.92 5.50
C TRP A 94 11.08 1.36 6.84
N SER A 95 10.68 0.13 7.19
CA SER A 95 11.18 -0.57 8.38
C SER A 95 12.70 -0.79 8.31
N GLU A 96 13.25 -1.13 7.14
CA GLU A 96 14.70 -1.25 6.94
C GLU A 96 15.42 0.08 7.17
N TRP A 97 14.85 1.19 6.71
CA TRP A 97 15.37 2.52 7.00
C TRP A 97 15.27 2.87 8.50
N VAL A 98 14.13 2.61 9.14
CA VAL A 98 13.90 2.86 10.57
C VAL A 98 14.94 2.14 11.43
N ASP A 99 15.16 0.85 11.17
CA ASP A 99 16.16 0.04 11.87
C ASP A 99 17.58 0.54 11.63
N ALA A 100 17.95 0.79 10.36
CA ALA A 100 19.29 1.23 9.99
C ALA A 100 19.66 2.63 10.53
N ALA A 101 18.71 3.56 10.53
CA ALA A 101 18.92 4.93 10.99
C ALA A 101 18.62 5.13 12.48
N GLY A 102 18.02 4.14 13.15
CA GLY A 102 17.64 4.23 14.56
C GLY A 102 16.55 5.27 14.83
N VAL A 103 15.63 5.45 13.88
CA VAL A 103 14.58 6.47 13.93
C VAL A 103 13.63 6.18 15.09
N ARG A 104 13.37 7.19 15.91
CA ARG A 104 12.49 7.04 17.08
C ARG A 104 11.06 7.43 16.76
N ALA A 105 10.11 6.83 17.48
CA ALA A 105 8.67 7.07 17.33
C ALA A 105 8.22 8.54 17.48
N ASP A 106 9.01 9.38 18.16
CA ASP A 106 8.70 10.81 18.37
C ASP A 106 9.28 11.75 17.31
N GLU A 107 10.08 11.22 16.38
CA GLU A 107 10.59 11.96 15.23
C GLU A 107 9.49 12.23 14.21
N HIS A 108 9.66 13.32 13.46
CA HIS A 108 8.69 13.74 12.45
C HIS A 108 9.14 13.20 11.09
N VAL A 109 8.33 12.31 10.51
CA VAL A 109 8.55 11.77 9.17
C VAL A 109 7.52 12.39 8.24
N LEU A 110 7.97 12.93 7.11
CA LEU A 110 7.07 13.32 6.02
C LEU A 110 6.90 12.13 5.08
N ILE A 111 5.64 11.82 4.76
CA ILE A 111 5.28 10.79 3.80
C ILE A 111 4.65 11.50 2.60
N LEU A 112 5.37 11.49 1.49
CA LEU A 112 4.83 11.88 0.20
C LEU A 112 4.24 10.63 -0.45
N HIS A 113 2.91 10.60 -0.57
CA HIS A 113 2.12 9.45 -1.04
C HIS A 113 1.50 9.81 -2.41
N VAL A 114 1.95 9.20 -3.49
CA VAL A 114 1.37 9.39 -4.83
C VAL A 114 0.53 8.16 -5.14
N ASP A 115 -0.79 8.28 -5.02
CA ASP A 115 -1.66 7.10 -4.97
C ASP A 115 -3.12 7.47 -5.22
N ASP A 116 -3.87 6.61 -5.91
CA ASP A 116 -5.31 6.75 -6.07
C ASP A 116 -6.08 6.29 -4.80
N HIS A 117 -5.43 5.65 -3.84
CA HIS A 117 -5.98 5.13 -2.59
C HIS A 117 -5.23 5.67 -1.36
N ARG A 118 -5.81 5.49 -0.18
CA ARG A 118 -5.26 6.05 1.08
C ARG A 118 -4.37 5.06 1.82
N ASP A 119 -4.60 3.77 1.62
CA ASP A 119 -3.88 2.64 2.23
C ASP A 119 -3.88 2.62 3.76
N LEU A 120 -4.95 3.18 4.32
CA LEU A 120 -5.26 3.29 5.75
C LEU A 120 -6.20 2.18 6.25
N ALA A 121 -6.38 1.08 5.51
CA ALA A 121 -7.16 -0.03 6.03
C ALA A 121 -6.50 -0.63 7.28
N SER A 122 -7.30 -1.27 8.12
CA SER A 122 -6.79 -1.92 9.33
C SER A 122 -6.09 -3.24 8.95
N PRO A 123 -4.79 -3.43 9.27
CA PRO A 123 -4.09 -4.68 9.02
C PRO A 123 -4.58 -5.77 9.99
N ARG A 124 -4.34 -7.05 9.69
CA ARG A 124 -4.65 -8.18 10.62
C ARG A 124 -3.55 -8.37 11.65
N LEU A 125 -3.28 -7.30 12.39
CA LEU A 125 -2.38 -7.29 13.52
C LEU A 125 -3.21 -7.12 14.79
N PHE A 126 -3.19 -8.09 15.69
CA PHE A 126 -3.83 -7.96 17.00
C PHE A 126 -2.96 -7.15 17.96
N GLU A 127 -3.59 -6.24 18.70
CA GLU A 127 -2.95 -5.52 19.79
C GLU A 127 -2.90 -6.39 21.06
N GLU A 128 -1.70 -6.84 21.45
CA GLU A 128 -1.48 -7.65 22.65
C GLU A 128 -0.37 -7.00 23.50
N ASN A 129 -0.72 -6.51 24.69
CA ASN A 129 0.21 -5.89 25.66
C ASN A 129 1.07 -4.75 25.07
N GLY A 130 0.47 -3.91 24.21
CA GLY A 130 1.18 -2.79 23.56
C GLY A 130 2.12 -3.21 22.43
N ARG A 131 2.02 -4.46 21.96
CA ARG A 131 2.73 -4.97 20.78
C ARG A 131 1.73 -5.48 19.76
N TRP A 132 2.19 -5.58 18.51
CA TRP A 132 1.39 -6.20 17.46
C TRP A 132 1.75 -7.64 17.25
N LYS A 133 0.72 -8.45 17.07
CA LYS A 133 0.83 -9.87 16.75
C LYS A 133 0.11 -10.15 15.45
N ASP A 134 0.80 -10.76 14.50
CA ASP A 134 0.23 -11.26 13.27
C ASP A 134 -0.91 -12.23 13.60
N ALA A 135 -2.15 -11.87 13.23
CA ALA A 135 -3.34 -12.67 13.50
C ALA A 135 -3.35 -14.01 12.73
N ILE A 136 -2.52 -14.14 11.70
CA ILE A 136 -2.41 -15.32 10.84
C ILE A 136 -1.39 -16.32 11.39
N THR A 137 -0.19 -15.85 11.71
CA THR A 137 0.92 -16.71 12.15
C THR A 137 1.04 -16.80 13.67
N GLY A 138 0.57 -15.78 14.40
CA GLY A 138 0.75 -15.64 15.83
C GLY A 138 2.10 -15.03 16.24
N GLU A 139 2.95 -14.68 15.28
CA GLU A 139 4.26 -14.06 15.52
C GLU A 139 4.12 -12.56 15.81
N PHE A 140 5.07 -11.98 16.56
CA PHE A 140 5.07 -10.54 16.82
C PHE A 140 5.61 -9.75 15.61
N CYS A 141 5.00 -8.60 15.34
CA CYS A 141 5.39 -7.64 14.31
C CYS A 141 5.85 -6.33 14.97
N ASP A 142 7.02 -5.83 14.57
CA ASP A 142 7.65 -4.62 15.08
C ASP A 142 8.31 -3.85 13.93
N LEU A 143 8.01 -2.55 13.78
CA LEU A 143 8.58 -1.71 12.73
C LEU A 143 10.09 -1.50 12.88
N GLY A 144 10.63 -1.62 14.09
CA GLY A 144 12.07 -1.63 14.33
C GLY A 144 12.74 -2.96 13.98
N ASN A 145 11.98 -3.97 13.53
CA ASN A 145 12.51 -5.26 13.11
C ASN A 145 11.98 -5.63 11.70
N PRO A 146 12.76 -5.31 10.65
CA PRO A 146 12.35 -5.53 9.26
C PRO A 146 12.01 -6.98 8.92
N ALA A 147 12.63 -7.95 9.59
CA ALA A 147 12.32 -9.36 9.38
C ALA A 147 10.91 -9.72 9.87
N SER A 148 10.45 -9.09 10.95
CA SER A 148 9.09 -9.30 11.48
C SER A 148 8.03 -8.65 10.60
N VAL A 149 8.30 -7.46 10.06
CA VAL A 149 7.43 -6.79 9.08
C VAL A 149 7.31 -7.61 7.81
N ARG A 150 8.44 -8.13 7.29
CA ARG A 150 8.46 -9.06 6.15
C ARG A 150 7.58 -10.28 6.41
N ALA A 151 7.71 -10.92 7.57
CA ALA A 151 6.90 -12.09 7.90
C ALA A 151 5.39 -11.78 7.93
N ALA A 152 5.00 -10.62 8.47
CA ALA A 152 3.61 -10.18 8.50
C ALA A 152 3.05 -9.83 7.11
N ILE A 153 3.89 -9.32 6.19
CA ILE A 153 3.51 -9.13 4.79
C ILE A 153 3.34 -10.49 4.09
N GLU A 154 4.32 -11.39 4.25
CA GLU A 154 4.32 -12.71 3.62
C GLU A 154 3.12 -13.57 4.08
N SER A 155 2.68 -13.44 5.33
CA SER A 155 1.49 -14.10 5.84
C SER A 155 0.18 -13.52 5.28
N GLY A 156 0.21 -12.25 4.86
CA GLY A 156 -0.96 -11.46 4.47
C GLY A 156 -1.61 -10.71 5.64
N ALA A 157 -0.94 -10.62 6.79
CA ALA A 157 -1.41 -9.82 7.93
C ALA A 157 -1.31 -8.32 7.63
N ILE A 158 -0.29 -7.92 6.88
CA ILE A 158 -0.16 -6.57 6.32
C ILE A 158 -0.33 -6.67 4.81
N GLY A 159 -1.43 -6.08 4.31
CA GLY A 159 -1.78 -6.07 2.90
C GLY A 159 -1.54 -4.71 2.24
N MET A 160 -1.68 -4.67 0.92
CA MET A 160 -1.43 -3.47 0.09
C MET A 160 -2.28 -2.29 0.58
N GLY A 161 -3.58 -2.46 0.81
CA GLY A 161 -4.43 -1.36 1.27
C GLY A 161 -4.26 -0.97 2.75
N SER A 162 -3.30 -1.53 3.48
CA SER A 162 -3.18 -1.38 4.94
C SER A 162 -1.78 -1.04 5.47
N PHE A 163 -0.77 -0.95 4.60
CA PHE A 163 0.63 -0.84 5.02
C PHE A 163 0.93 0.49 5.73
N LEU A 164 0.18 1.56 5.44
CA LEU A 164 0.42 2.88 6.03
C LEU A 164 -0.08 2.96 7.48
N THR A 165 -1.16 2.25 7.81
CA THR A 165 -1.72 2.17 9.17
C THR A 165 -0.68 1.81 10.25
N PRO A 166 0.05 0.67 10.17
CA PRO A 166 1.06 0.35 11.18
C PRO A 166 2.17 1.40 11.23
N PHE A 167 2.59 1.97 10.09
CA PHE A 167 3.60 3.04 10.10
C PHE A 167 3.13 4.26 10.90
N LEU A 168 1.90 4.73 10.69
CA LEU A 168 1.33 5.87 11.42
C LEU A 168 1.16 5.60 12.90
N HIS A 169 0.88 4.36 13.30
CA HIS A 169 0.86 4.00 14.72
C HIS A 169 2.27 3.97 15.33
N GLY A 170 3.29 3.56 14.57
CA GLY A 170 4.69 3.60 15.01
C GLY A 170 5.28 5.00 15.06
N PHE A 171 4.81 5.90 14.20
CA PHE A 171 5.22 7.31 14.12
C PHE A 171 3.99 8.23 14.17
N PRO A 172 3.37 8.43 15.34
CA PRO A 172 2.11 9.18 15.49
C PRO A 172 2.15 10.63 15.03
N LYS A 173 3.35 11.21 14.90
CA LYS A 173 3.57 12.57 14.42
C LYS A 173 3.93 12.65 12.94
N ALA A 174 3.92 11.53 12.23
CA ALA A 174 4.12 11.54 10.80
C ALA A 174 3.09 12.45 10.11
N GLU A 175 3.54 13.15 9.09
CA GLU A 175 2.71 13.94 8.20
C GLU A 175 2.54 13.17 6.90
N VAL A 176 1.32 13.06 6.41
CA VAL A 176 1.04 12.42 5.11
C VAL A 176 0.54 13.47 4.13
N ARG A 177 1.15 13.53 2.95
CA ARG A 177 0.63 14.32 1.83
C ARG A 177 0.37 13.39 0.67
N GLN A 178 -0.89 13.17 0.40
CA GLN A 178 -1.36 12.37 -0.71
C GLN A 178 -1.62 13.25 -1.94
N LEU A 179 -0.94 12.95 -3.04
CA LEU A 179 -1.31 13.39 -4.37
C LEU A 179 -2.23 12.32 -4.99
N CYS A 180 -3.48 12.69 -5.27
CA CYS A 180 -4.53 11.78 -5.74
C CYS A 180 -5.43 12.48 -6.75
N GLN A 181 -5.99 11.75 -7.72
CA GLN A 181 -6.69 12.37 -8.86
C GLN A 181 -8.23 12.32 -8.72
N PRO A 182 -8.96 13.13 -9.50
CA PRO A 182 -10.39 12.95 -9.70
C PRO A 182 -10.70 11.56 -10.29
N PRO A 183 -11.84 10.94 -9.93
CA PRO A 183 -12.95 11.52 -9.16
C PRO A 183 -12.78 11.40 -7.63
N LYS A 184 -11.79 10.65 -7.14
CA LYS A 184 -11.61 10.37 -5.71
C LYS A 184 -11.26 11.64 -4.93
N VAL A 185 -10.39 12.48 -5.49
CA VAL A 185 -9.98 13.76 -4.91
C VAL A 185 -10.15 14.86 -5.95
N THR A 186 -11.00 15.85 -5.64
CA THR A 186 -11.32 16.97 -6.54
C THR A 186 -10.88 18.32 -6.02
N LYS A 187 -10.42 18.37 -4.76
CA LYS A 187 -9.91 19.57 -4.09
C LYS A 187 -9.03 19.16 -2.90
N THR A 188 -8.12 20.05 -2.53
CA THR A 188 -7.28 19.93 -1.35
C THR A 188 -8.12 19.88 -0.07
N GLN A 189 -7.86 18.86 0.74
CA GLN A 189 -8.51 18.62 2.03
C GLN A 189 -7.48 18.16 3.05
N ASP A 190 -7.56 18.74 4.24
CA ASP A 190 -6.66 18.43 5.35
C ASP A 190 -7.44 17.78 6.49
N PHE A 191 -6.79 16.83 7.16
CA PHE A 191 -7.37 16.02 8.23
C PHE A 191 -6.37 15.89 9.38
N ALA A 192 -6.89 15.83 10.61
CA ALA A 192 -6.16 15.30 11.74
C ALA A 192 -6.16 13.76 11.71
N ILE A 193 -4.99 13.15 11.92
CA ILE A 193 -4.84 11.70 12.00
C ILE A 193 -5.20 11.24 13.41
N GLY A 194 -6.28 10.48 13.53
CA GLY A 194 -6.68 9.78 14.74
C GLY A 194 -6.23 8.32 14.70
N LEU A 195 -5.27 7.96 15.55
CA LEU A 195 -4.90 6.56 15.77
C LEU A 195 -5.95 5.89 16.66
N THR A 196 -6.59 4.86 16.13
CA THR A 196 -7.71 4.17 16.77
C THR A 196 -7.52 2.67 16.68
N ARG A 197 -8.51 1.92 17.16
CA ARG A 197 -8.55 0.48 17.05
C ARG A 197 -9.96 0.03 16.64
N GLN A 198 -10.04 -1.04 15.89
CA GLN A 198 -11.32 -1.67 15.52
C GLN A 198 -11.34 -3.11 15.98
N ALA A 199 -12.50 -3.61 16.40
CA ALA A 199 -12.66 -5.02 16.71
C ALA A 199 -12.40 -5.84 15.45
N ASP A 200 -11.75 -6.99 15.59
CA ASP A 200 -11.67 -7.95 14.51
C ASP A 200 -13.07 -8.52 14.20
N ASP A 201 -13.32 -8.80 12.94
CA ASP A 201 -14.65 -9.16 12.44
C ASP A 201 -14.73 -10.61 11.96
N LEU A 202 -13.61 -11.36 12.01
CA LEU A 202 -13.60 -12.74 11.53
C LEU A 202 -12.81 -13.71 12.42
N LEU A 203 -11.52 -13.46 12.63
CA LEU A 203 -10.58 -14.38 13.26
C LEU A 203 -10.78 -14.46 14.77
N ASP A 204 -10.82 -13.30 15.44
CA ASP A 204 -11.11 -13.21 16.86
C ASP A 204 -11.77 -11.87 17.22
N PRO A 205 -13.11 -11.79 17.22
CA PRO A 205 -13.84 -10.57 17.57
C PRO A 205 -13.70 -10.04 19.01
N SER A 206 -12.96 -10.75 19.87
CA SER A 206 -12.55 -10.20 21.16
C SER A 206 -11.26 -9.38 21.10
N GLN A 207 -10.51 -9.49 20.00
CA GLN A 207 -9.26 -8.78 19.74
C GLN A 207 -9.51 -7.49 18.96
N PHE A 208 -8.56 -6.57 19.09
CA PHE A 208 -8.56 -5.30 18.39
C PHE A 208 -7.39 -5.22 17.40
N ARG A 209 -7.63 -4.57 16.27
CA ARG A 209 -6.67 -4.27 15.21
C ARG A 209 -6.40 -2.77 15.15
N PRO A 210 -5.17 -2.32 14.85
CA PRO A 210 -4.89 -0.89 14.71
C PRO A 210 -5.68 -0.33 13.52
N ALA A 211 -6.18 0.89 13.67
CA ALA A 211 -6.95 1.58 12.65
C ALA A 211 -6.61 3.07 12.63
N VAL A 212 -6.91 3.74 11.51
CA VAL A 212 -6.75 5.18 11.36
C VAL A 212 -8.09 5.80 11.03
N HIS A 213 -8.41 6.90 11.71
CA HIS A 213 -9.55 7.74 11.40
C HIS A 213 -9.05 9.13 10.99
N LEU A 214 -9.61 9.68 9.92
CA LEU A 214 -9.28 11.03 9.44
C LEU A 214 -10.41 11.98 9.80
N THR A 215 -10.12 12.98 10.64
CA THR A 215 -11.09 14.02 11.01
C THR A 215 -10.78 15.31 10.26
N PRO A 216 -11.70 15.85 9.44
CA PRO A 216 -11.46 17.09 8.71
C PRO A 216 -11.03 18.23 9.64
N THR A 217 -10.05 19.02 9.20
CA THR A 217 -9.55 20.19 9.94
C THR A 217 -9.44 21.41 9.03
N SER A 218 -9.02 22.55 9.58
CA SER A 218 -8.66 23.74 8.80
C SER A 218 -7.52 23.42 7.84
N ARG A 219 -7.40 24.16 6.73
CA ARG A 219 -6.29 23.98 5.79
C ARG A 219 -4.95 24.29 6.47
N GLN A 220 -4.18 23.25 6.77
CA GLN A 220 -2.87 23.30 7.40
C GLN A 220 -2.12 21.98 7.16
N THR A 221 -0.80 22.07 7.02
CA THR A 221 0.15 20.94 7.00
C THR A 221 0.87 20.82 8.34
N GLY A 222 1.57 19.70 8.55
CA GLY A 222 2.40 19.48 9.74
C GLY A 222 2.19 18.14 10.46
N PRO A 223 2.82 17.97 11.63
CA PRO A 223 2.87 16.70 12.34
C PRO A 223 1.49 16.15 12.72
N GLY A 224 1.24 14.88 12.44
CA GLY A 224 -0.03 14.20 12.74
C GLY A 224 -1.19 14.64 11.83
N LEU A 225 -0.89 15.25 10.68
CA LEU A 225 -1.88 15.67 9.70
C LEU A 225 -1.77 14.86 8.41
N TYR A 226 -2.92 14.75 7.74
CA TYR A 226 -3.06 14.12 6.44
C TYR A 226 -3.63 15.14 5.47
N ARG A 227 -2.91 15.43 4.39
CA ARG A 227 -3.42 16.20 3.24
C ARG A 227 -3.74 15.26 2.10
N SER A 228 -4.88 15.48 1.45
CA SER A 228 -5.25 14.85 0.19
C SER A 228 -5.52 15.93 -0.83
N THR A 229 -4.80 15.93 -1.95
CA THR A 229 -4.86 17.00 -2.95
C THR A 229 -4.73 16.45 -4.38
N PRO A 230 -5.43 17.03 -5.38
CA PRO A 230 -5.16 16.78 -6.79
C PRO A 230 -4.14 17.75 -7.39
N ASP A 231 -3.69 18.73 -6.60
CA ASP A 231 -2.81 19.81 -6.99
C ASP A 231 -1.39 19.55 -6.46
N ILE A 232 -0.43 19.55 -7.39
CA ILE A 232 0.97 19.23 -7.11
C ILE A 232 1.69 20.33 -6.34
N ASP A 233 1.26 21.58 -6.48
CA ASP A 233 1.84 22.71 -5.76
C ASP A 233 1.36 22.65 -4.30
N ASP A 234 0.07 22.39 -4.07
CA ASP A 234 -0.48 22.15 -2.72
C ASP A 234 0.14 20.91 -2.04
N TRP A 235 0.56 19.91 -2.83
CA TRP A 235 1.22 18.70 -2.33
C TRP A 235 2.62 18.99 -1.79
N LEU A 236 3.37 19.86 -2.48
CA LEU A 236 4.74 20.23 -2.15
C LEU A 236 4.86 21.57 -1.40
N GLU A 237 3.73 22.15 -0.97
CA GLU A 237 3.67 23.43 -0.25
C GLU A 237 4.45 23.37 1.08
N ASP A 238 5.39 24.30 1.30
CA ASP A 238 6.11 24.43 2.57
C ASP A 238 6.70 23.11 3.11
N LEU A 239 7.52 22.42 2.30
CA LEU A 239 8.17 21.18 2.72
C LEU A 239 9.04 21.41 3.98
N PRO A 240 8.82 20.66 5.08
CA PRO A 240 9.64 20.75 6.28
C PRO A 240 11.02 20.11 6.05
N ALA A 241 12.04 20.62 6.74
CA ALA A 241 13.38 20.03 6.77
C ALA A 241 13.43 18.81 7.72
N GLN A 242 12.89 17.67 7.28
CA GLN A 242 12.80 16.44 8.06
C GLN A 242 12.91 15.20 7.15
N PRO A 243 13.23 14.01 7.70
CA PRO A 243 13.26 12.78 6.92
C PRO A 243 11.97 12.59 6.13
N THR A 244 12.10 12.42 4.82
CA THR A 244 10.99 12.25 3.90
C THR A 244 11.09 10.90 3.22
N VAL A 245 10.01 10.13 3.24
CA VAL A 245 9.85 8.93 2.40
C VAL A 245 8.89 9.24 1.26
N LEU A 246 9.20 8.73 0.08
CA LEU A 246 8.35 8.86 -1.11
C LEU A 246 7.79 7.49 -1.49
N HIS A 247 6.48 7.39 -1.50
CA HIS A 247 5.75 6.26 -2.04
C HIS A 247 5.00 6.69 -3.31
N ILE A 248 5.06 5.85 -4.33
CA ILE A 248 4.34 6.03 -5.60
C ILE A 248 3.67 4.72 -5.98
N ASP A 249 2.35 4.65 -5.86
CA ASP A 249 1.56 3.64 -6.56
C ASP A 249 1.33 4.12 -7.99
N MET A 250 1.64 3.26 -8.95
CA MET A 250 1.49 3.55 -10.36
C MET A 250 0.02 3.69 -10.78
N ASP A 251 -0.93 3.20 -9.96
CA ASP A 251 -2.36 3.35 -10.24
C ASP A 251 -2.83 4.82 -10.21
N PHE A 252 -2.10 5.70 -9.53
CA PHE A 252 -2.28 7.14 -9.61
C PHE A 252 -2.23 7.65 -11.06
N PHE A 253 -1.42 7.02 -11.92
CA PHE A 253 -1.29 7.42 -13.32
C PHE A 253 -2.30 6.75 -14.24
N ASN A 254 -2.75 5.54 -13.90
CA ASN A 254 -3.81 4.82 -14.60
C ASN A 254 -4.37 3.75 -13.66
N ASN A 255 -5.63 3.90 -13.25
CA ASN A 255 -6.34 2.93 -12.45
C ASN A 255 -7.50 2.33 -13.26
N ARG A 256 -7.20 1.81 -14.46
CA ARG A 256 -8.18 1.25 -15.40
C ARG A 256 -9.05 0.22 -14.70
N TYR A 257 -8.41 -0.69 -13.97
CA TYR A 257 -9.07 -1.85 -13.41
C TYR A 257 -9.69 -1.59 -12.03
N ASP A 258 -9.03 -0.82 -11.16
CA ASP A 258 -9.44 -0.59 -9.75
C ASP A 258 -9.90 -1.89 -9.07
N GLY A 259 -9.14 -2.98 -9.26
CA GLY A 259 -9.41 -4.30 -8.70
C GLY A 259 -10.63 -5.04 -9.26
N ASP A 260 -11.24 -4.58 -10.37
CA ASP A 260 -12.53 -5.09 -10.86
C ASP A 260 -12.51 -5.47 -12.36
N THR A 261 -13.16 -6.59 -12.69
CA THR A 261 -13.36 -7.06 -14.08
C THR A 261 -14.40 -6.22 -14.84
N ASP A 262 -15.31 -5.56 -14.14
CA ASP A 262 -16.42 -4.80 -14.74
C ASP A 262 -16.02 -3.36 -15.12
N TRP A 263 -14.73 -3.04 -15.12
CA TRP A 263 -14.19 -1.71 -15.39
C TRP A 263 -14.69 -1.07 -16.69
N LYS A 264 -14.97 -1.87 -17.73
CA LYS A 264 -15.50 -1.39 -19.02
C LYS A 264 -16.91 -0.79 -18.92
N SER A 265 -17.65 -1.13 -17.87
CA SER A 265 -19.02 -0.66 -17.64
C SER A 265 -19.09 0.62 -16.80
N ARG A 266 -17.96 1.11 -16.28
CA ARG A 266 -17.91 2.31 -15.45
C ARG A 266 -18.25 3.56 -16.26
N GLU A 267 -18.98 4.48 -15.64
CA GLU A 267 -19.32 5.75 -16.29
C GLU A 267 -18.10 6.63 -16.56
N LYS A 268 -17.07 6.53 -15.70
CA LYS A 268 -15.84 7.33 -15.77
C LYS A 268 -14.63 6.45 -15.50
N PRO A 269 -14.22 5.58 -16.45
CA PRO A 269 -13.02 4.79 -16.29
C PRO A 269 -11.79 5.71 -16.31
N PHE A 270 -10.83 5.48 -15.42
CA PHE A 270 -9.56 6.16 -15.45
C PHE A 270 -8.55 5.34 -16.25
N ASP A 271 -8.67 5.43 -17.58
CA ASP A 271 -7.84 4.70 -18.54
C ASP A 271 -7.16 5.65 -19.55
N PRO A 272 -6.23 6.51 -19.11
CA PRO A 272 -5.49 7.38 -20.01
C PRO A 272 -4.53 6.60 -20.91
N ALA A 273 -4.28 7.13 -22.10
CA ALA A 273 -3.27 6.60 -23.02
C ALA A 273 -1.84 6.78 -22.47
N LEU A 274 -0.91 5.94 -22.94
CA LEU A 274 0.49 5.91 -22.50
C LEU A 274 1.16 7.30 -22.53
N ASP A 275 0.99 8.09 -23.58
CA ASP A 275 1.61 9.43 -23.67
C ASP A 275 1.16 10.36 -22.52
N HIS A 276 -0.10 10.24 -22.08
CA HIS A 276 -0.60 11.00 -20.95
C HIS A 276 0.00 10.51 -19.63
N ILE A 277 0.11 9.19 -19.44
CA ILE A 277 0.78 8.57 -18.29
C ILE A 277 2.23 9.08 -18.19
N LEU A 278 2.99 9.01 -19.29
CA LEU A 278 4.39 9.45 -19.33
C LEU A 278 4.51 10.96 -19.10
N GLY A 279 3.59 11.77 -19.63
CA GLY A 279 3.56 13.21 -19.36
C GLY A 279 3.30 13.53 -17.88
N LYS A 280 2.38 12.81 -17.23
CA LYS A 280 2.11 12.97 -15.80
C LYS A 280 3.29 12.56 -14.91
N ILE A 281 4.00 11.49 -15.28
CA ILE A 281 5.26 11.10 -14.62
C ILE A 281 6.28 12.24 -14.73
N ASP A 282 6.38 12.89 -15.88
CA ASP A 282 7.30 14.01 -16.07
C ASP A 282 6.95 15.21 -15.21
N ASP A 283 5.68 15.62 -15.23
CA ASP A 283 5.20 16.76 -14.44
C ASP A 283 5.50 16.52 -12.96
N MET A 284 5.19 15.31 -12.46
CA MET A 284 5.44 14.93 -11.07
C MET A 284 6.94 14.92 -10.73
N THR A 285 7.76 14.25 -11.53
CA THR A 285 9.20 14.15 -11.25
C THR A 285 9.90 15.49 -11.44
N ALA A 286 9.43 16.37 -12.32
CA ALA A 286 9.93 17.73 -12.47
C ALA A 286 9.65 18.56 -11.21
N ALA A 287 8.43 18.51 -10.68
CA ALA A 287 8.07 19.22 -9.45
C ALA A 287 8.88 18.73 -8.25
N LEU A 288 9.04 17.40 -8.08
CA LEU A 288 9.91 16.84 -7.06
C LEU A 288 11.36 17.33 -7.20
N ASN A 289 11.91 17.34 -8.41
CA ASN A 289 13.27 17.85 -8.67
C ASN A 289 13.43 19.35 -8.37
N TRP A 290 12.37 20.15 -8.54
CA TRP A 290 12.40 21.60 -8.29
C TRP A 290 12.16 21.94 -6.81
N SER A 291 11.53 21.05 -6.06
CA SER A 291 11.24 21.23 -4.63
C SER A 291 12.48 21.19 -3.72
N GLY A 292 13.62 20.67 -4.21
CA GLY A 292 14.85 20.55 -3.42
C GLY A 292 14.84 19.42 -2.38
N LEU A 293 13.92 18.45 -2.51
CA LEU A 293 13.71 17.35 -1.57
C LEU A 293 14.92 16.39 -1.43
N GLY A 294 15.86 16.40 -2.38
CA GLY A 294 16.94 15.41 -2.48
C GLY A 294 17.75 15.20 -1.20
N SER A 295 18.03 16.27 -0.46
CA SER A 295 18.84 16.19 0.78
C SER A 295 18.13 15.53 1.97
N GLN A 296 16.80 15.45 1.94
CA GLN A 296 15.97 14.90 3.04
C GLN A 296 15.20 13.64 2.66
N LEU A 297 15.21 13.26 1.38
CA LEU A 297 14.59 12.05 0.88
C LEU A 297 15.42 10.84 1.31
N VAL A 298 14.85 9.93 2.10
CA VAL A 298 15.56 8.79 2.69
C VAL A 298 15.28 7.48 1.96
N ASP A 299 14.11 7.36 1.34
CA ASP A 299 13.73 6.18 0.57
C ASP A 299 12.68 6.51 -0.49
N ILE A 300 12.68 5.74 -1.59
CA ILE A 300 11.68 5.81 -2.65
C ILE A 300 11.17 4.41 -2.95
N VAL A 301 9.85 4.23 -2.92
CA VAL A 301 9.19 3.00 -3.34
C VAL A 301 8.22 3.29 -4.47
N VAL A 302 8.25 2.44 -5.51
CA VAL A 302 7.35 2.47 -6.67
C VAL A 302 6.61 1.14 -6.74
N ALA A 303 5.30 1.15 -6.52
CA ALA A 303 4.43 -0.01 -6.58
C ALA A 303 3.67 -0.08 -7.91
N TYR A 304 3.65 -1.25 -8.56
CA TYR A 304 2.98 -1.44 -9.87
C TYR A 304 1.57 -2.02 -9.75
N SER A 305 1.16 -2.40 -8.54
CA SER A 305 -0.19 -2.84 -8.16
C SER A 305 -0.94 -3.63 -9.24
N PRO A 306 -0.53 -4.89 -9.52
CA PRO A 306 -1.21 -5.76 -10.49
C PRO A 306 -2.71 -5.86 -10.23
N GLY A 307 -3.49 -5.56 -11.27
CA GLY A 307 -4.95 -5.46 -11.16
C GLY A 307 -5.47 -4.06 -10.88
N PHE A 308 -4.59 -3.06 -10.82
CA PHE A 308 -4.89 -1.63 -10.79
C PHE A 308 -4.19 -0.92 -11.96
N PHE A 309 -2.86 -0.86 -11.95
CA PHE A 309 -2.06 -0.27 -13.04
C PHE A 309 -1.77 -1.28 -14.17
N PRO A 310 -2.10 -0.97 -15.44
CA PRO A 310 -1.98 -1.94 -16.53
C PRO A 310 -0.55 -2.41 -16.83
N ALA A 311 -0.40 -3.74 -16.90
CA ALA A 311 0.85 -4.45 -17.14
C ALA A 311 1.53 -4.07 -18.44
N GLU A 312 0.77 -3.72 -19.48
CA GLU A 312 1.36 -3.30 -20.74
C GLU A 312 2.09 -1.95 -20.68
N TYR A 313 1.94 -1.18 -19.62
CA TYR A 313 2.61 0.11 -19.44
C TYR A 313 3.79 0.04 -18.47
N TRP A 314 3.99 -1.09 -17.79
CA TRP A 314 5.01 -1.22 -16.75
C TRP A 314 6.41 -0.91 -17.29
N GLN A 315 6.79 -1.47 -18.44
CA GLN A 315 8.14 -1.29 -18.99
C GLN A 315 8.45 0.17 -19.33
N GLU A 316 7.58 0.83 -20.09
CA GLU A 316 7.75 2.20 -20.56
C GLU A 316 7.66 3.19 -19.40
N ALA A 317 6.72 2.98 -18.47
CA ALA A 317 6.60 3.81 -17.28
C ALA A 317 7.85 3.68 -16.39
N THR A 318 8.36 2.46 -16.19
CA THR A 318 9.62 2.22 -15.44
C THR A 318 10.80 2.94 -16.07
N ALA A 319 10.96 2.80 -17.38
CA ALA A 319 12.05 3.41 -18.14
C ALA A 319 12.03 4.95 -18.03
N ARG A 320 10.85 5.53 -17.74
CA ARG A 320 10.67 6.96 -17.54
C ARG A 320 10.87 7.39 -16.09
N ILE A 321 10.17 6.75 -15.16
CA ILE A 321 10.06 7.20 -13.77
C ILE A 321 11.33 6.92 -12.96
N VAL A 322 11.91 5.72 -13.06
CA VAL A 322 13.04 5.32 -12.20
C VAL A 322 14.26 6.22 -12.43
N PRO A 323 14.73 6.46 -13.68
CA PRO A 323 15.86 7.37 -13.89
C PRO A 323 15.56 8.81 -13.47
N ALA A 324 14.30 9.26 -13.57
CA ALA A 324 13.90 10.61 -13.16
C ALA A 324 13.91 10.78 -11.63
N LEU A 325 13.51 9.75 -10.89
CA LEU A 325 13.58 9.71 -9.43
C LEU A 325 15.03 9.59 -8.93
N GLU A 326 15.88 8.80 -9.60
CA GLU A 326 17.31 8.70 -9.24
C GLU A 326 18.02 10.06 -9.29
N ARG A 327 17.63 10.95 -10.22
CA ARG A 327 18.20 12.31 -10.34
C ARG A 327 17.86 13.26 -9.21
N ILE A 328 16.83 12.96 -8.41
CA ILE A 328 16.46 13.80 -7.25
C ILE A 328 17.62 13.88 -6.25
N TYR A 329 18.42 12.81 -6.15
CA TYR A 329 19.59 12.74 -5.26
C TYR A 329 20.85 13.43 -5.82
N GLU A 330 20.84 13.90 -7.07
CA GLU A 330 22.03 14.48 -7.71
C GLU A 330 22.17 16.00 -7.47
N ARG A 331 21.25 16.61 -6.72
CA ARG A 331 21.17 18.06 -6.48
C ARG A 331 21.21 18.40 -4.99
#